data_AF-A0A3D0RGM7-F1
#
_entry.id   AF-A0A3D0RGM7-F1
#
_cell.length_a   1.000
_cell.length_b   1.000
_cell.length_c   1.000
_cell.angle_alpha   90.00
_cell.angle_beta   90.00
_cell.angle_gamma   90.00
#
_symmetry.space_group_name_H-M   'P 1'
#
loop_
_entity.id
_entity.type
_entity.pdbx_description
1 polymer ?
#
loop_
_entity_poly.entity_id
_entity_poly.type
_entity_poly.pdbx_seq_one_letter_code
_entity_poly.pdbx_strand_id
1 'polypeptide(L)' 'MIVGVGVDMVDSRRIAKSIDRFGDRFINRIFTDAEQQAAENRGDRTL' A
#
# COMPACT_ATOMS: atom_id res chain seq x y z
N MET A 1 17.71 -24.53 -10.43
CA MET A 1 18.28 -23.30 -11.04
C MET A 1 17.39 -22.15 -10.62
N ILE A 2 17.95 -21.09 -10.03
CA ILE A 2 17.16 -19.92 -9.63
C ILE A 2 16.97 -19.02 -10.86
N VAL A 3 15.73 -18.63 -11.14
CA VAL A 3 15.37 -17.78 -12.31
C VAL A 3 15.50 -16.28 -11.97
N GLY A 4 15.38 -15.91 -10.70
CA GLY A 4 15.62 -14.55 -10.23
C GLY A 4 15.35 -14.39 -8.73
N VAL A 5 15.89 -13.31 -8.14
CA VAL A 5 15.66 -12.88 -6.76
C VAL A 5 15.39 -11.37 -6.77
N GLY A 6 14.36 -10.95 -6.01
CA GLY A 6 14.05 -9.55 -5.77
C GLY A 6 13.96 -9.28 -4.27
N VAL A 7 14.52 -8.15 -3.85
CA VAL A 7 14.40 -7.61 -2.49
C VAL A 7 13.97 -6.16 -2.63
N ASP A 8 13.00 -5.76 -1.81
CA ASP A 8 12.59 -4.36 -1.68
C ASP A 8 12.52 -3.96 -0.20
N MET A 9 12.82 -2.68 0.05
CA MET A 9 12.67 -2.04 1.36
C MET A 9 12.02 -0.68 1.17
N VAL A 10 10.96 -0.44 1.94
CA VAL A 10 10.22 0.82 1.92
C VAL A 10 10.11 1.40 3.33
N ASP A 11 10.25 2.72 3.41
CA ASP A 11 10.04 3.49 4.63
C ASP A 11 8.56 3.90 4.73
N SER A 12 7.87 3.45 5.78
CA SER A 12 6.47 3.77 6.03
C SER A 12 6.20 5.28 6.14
N ARG A 13 7.19 6.07 6.59
CA ARG A 13 7.06 7.54 6.68
C ARG A 13 6.96 8.19 5.30
N ARG A 14 7.53 7.56 4.26
CA ARG A 14 7.37 8.03 2.88
C ARG A 14 5.98 7.73 2.34
N ILE A 15 5.43 6.58 2.72
CA ILE A 15 4.06 6.19 2.36
C ILE A 15 3.06 7.14 3.02
N ALA A 16 3.20 7.41 4.33
CA ALA A 16 2.38 8.38 5.04
C ALA A 16 2.37 9.75 4.35
N LYS A 17 3.55 10.34 4.06
CA LYS A 17 3.65 11.60 3.31
C LYS A 17 3.00 11.57 1.93
N SER A 18 2.99 10.41 1.27
CA SER A 18 2.36 10.26 -0.04
C SER A 18 0.84 10.21 0.10
N ILE A 19 0.33 9.53 1.11
CA ILE A 19 -1.10 9.53 1.46
C ILE A 19 -1.53 10.95 1.82
N ASP A 20 -0.79 11.66 2.67
CA ASP A 20 -1.12 13.06 3.03
C ASP A 20 -1.19 13.97 1.80
N ARG A 21 -0.29 13.78 0.83
CA ARG A 21 -0.20 14.62 -0.36
C ARG A 21 -1.25 14.31 -1.41
N PHE A 22 -1.60 13.04 -1.58
CA PHE A 22 -2.38 12.57 -2.73
C PHE A 22 -3.72 11.93 -2.36
N GLY A 23 -3.94 11.62 -1.08
CA GLY A 23 -5.15 10.97 -0.57
C GLY A 23 -5.49 9.69 -1.33
N ASP A 24 -6.77 9.54 -1.63
CA ASP A 24 -7.32 8.35 -2.30
C ASP A 24 -6.70 8.08 -3.67
N ARG A 25 -6.15 9.11 -4.35
CA ARG A 25 -5.46 8.88 -5.63
C ARG A 25 -4.20 8.03 -5.48
N PHE A 26 -3.52 8.09 -4.34
CA PHE A 26 -2.38 7.22 -4.06
C PHE A 26 -2.83 5.79 -3.81
N ILE A 27 -3.87 5.62 -2.98
CA ILE A 27 -4.43 4.30 -2.65
C ILE A 27 -4.95 3.60 -3.90
N ASN A 28 -5.76 4.28 -4.71
CA ASN A 28 -6.34 3.75 -5.96
C ASN A 28 -5.29 3.46 -7.05
N ARG A 29 -4.08 3.98 -6.93
CA ARG A 29 -2.98 3.69 -7.86
C ARG A 29 -2.24 2.40 -7.50
N ILE A 30 -2.19 2.04 -6.22
CA ILE A 30 -1.36 0.95 -5.71
C ILE A 30 -2.19 -0.30 -5.45
N PHE A 31 -3.40 -0.13 -4.90
CA PHE A 31 -4.29 -1.23 -4.55
C PHE A 31 -5.40 -1.39 -5.58
N THR A 32 -5.69 -2.64 -5.90
CA THR A 32 -6.92 -3.02 -6.59
C THR A 32 -8.13 -2.91 -5.67
N ASP A 33 -9.33 -2.83 -6.24
CA ASP A 33 -10.58 -2.74 -5.47
C ASP A 33 -10.74 -3.91 -4.49
N ALA A 34 -10.35 -5.12 -4.90
CA ALA A 34 -10.43 -6.31 -4.05
C ALA A 34 -9.47 -6.23 -2.85
N GLU A 35 -8.27 -5.68 -3.04
CA GLU A 35 -7.30 -5.50 -1.95
C GLU A 35 -7.73 -4.40 -0.98
N GLN A 36 -8.33 -3.31 -1.48
CA GLN A 36 -8.91 -2.27 -0.63
C GLN A 36 -10.03 -2.85 0.23
N GLN A 37 -10.97 -3.59 -0.36
CA GLN A 37 -12.06 -4.23 0.38
C GLN A 37 -11.54 -5.22 1.43
N ALA A 38 -10.51 -6.00 1.08
CA ALA A 38 -9.87 -6.92 2.01
C ALA A 38 -9.18 -6.19 3.17
N ALA A 39 -8.56 -5.03 2.92
CA ALA A 39 -7.95 -4.20 3.95
C ALA A 39 -9.00 -3.57 4.87
N GLU A 40 -10.11 -3.09 4.33
CA GLU A 40 -11.22 -2.53 5.12
C GLU A 40 -11.84 -3.58 6.06
N ASN A 41 -11.97 -4.81 5.59
CA ASN A 41 -12.54 -5.92 6.37
C ASN A 41 -11.64 -6.38 7.52
N ARG A 42 -10.32 -6.06 7.50
CA ARG A 42 -9.41 -6.41 8.60
C ARG A 42 -9.62 -5.57 9.86
N GLY A 43 -10.42 -4.51 9.81
CA GLY A 43 -10.79 -3.70 10.97
C GLY A 43 -9.68 -2.80 11.52
N ASP A 44 -8.46 -2.91 10.99
CA ASP A 44 -7.26 -2.19 11.44
C ASP A 44 -7.10 -0.83 10.71
N ARG A 45 -8.19 -0.05 10.60
CA ARG A 45 -8.11 1.35 10.13
C ARG A 45 -7.64 2.24 11.28
N THR A 46 -6.37 2.10 11.67
CA THR A 46 -5.71 3.16 12.43
C THR A 46 -5.38 4.29 11.46
N LEU A 47 -6.15 5.39 11.56
CA LEU A 47 -5.85 6.68 10.92
C LEU A 47 -4.78 7.42 11.70
#